data_AF-A0A090WVP4-F1
#
_entry.id   AF-A0A090WVP4-F1
#
_cell.length_a   1.000
_cell.length_b   1.000
_cell.length_c   1.000
_cell.angle_alpha   90.00
_cell.angle_beta   90.00
_cell.angle_gamma   90.00
#
_symmetry.space_group_name_H-M   'P 1'
#
loop_
_entity.id
_entity.type
_entity.pdbx_description
1 polymer ?
#
loop_
_entity_poly.entity_id
_entity_poly.type
_entity_poly.pdbx_seq_one_letter_code
_entity_poly.pdbx_strand_id
1 'polypeptide(L)'
;MNKVLIVFLLFCSNFMNGQTTPESFGEQTIWQTFKYDMGSVGRSVGYAFTRPTKWKEKQWIDFAGIVAGTALLTLADDEIDHWSDGFRSAIPNNVLHFGGKTANPEGNYSLSGAVYFTGLFIKNEKLRRTGVLMLASSITGGSFTASNRACFRKI
;
A
#
# COMPACT_ATOMS: atom_id res chain seq x y z
N MET A 1 -8.69 31.06 -0.16
CA MET A 1 -8.14 29.68 -0.16
C MET A 1 -9.16 28.61 0.23
N ASN A 2 -9.94 28.76 1.30
CA ASN A 2 -10.82 27.68 1.80
C ASN A 2 -11.87 27.16 0.79
N LYS A 3 -12.43 28.03 -0.06
CA LYS A 3 -13.42 27.62 -1.06
C LYS A 3 -12.83 26.77 -2.20
N VAL A 4 -11.57 27.00 -2.56
CA VAL A 4 -10.86 26.23 -3.60
C VAL A 4 -10.50 24.84 -3.07
N LEU A 5 -10.11 24.74 -1.79
CA LEU A 5 -9.83 23.47 -1.13
C LEU A 5 -11.08 22.57 -1.06
N ILE A 6 -12.25 23.15 -0.80
CA ILE A 6 -13.54 22.43 -0.76
C ILE A 6 -13.93 21.92 -2.16
N VAL A 7 -13.74 22.74 -3.21
CA VAL A 7 -14.00 22.33 -4.59
C VAL A 7 -13.05 21.21 -5.04
N PHE A 8 -11.77 21.27 -4.64
CA PHE A 8 -10.79 20.21 -4.91
C PHE A 8 -11.17 18.88 -4.23
N LEU A 9 -11.59 18.93 -2.96
CA LEU A 9 -12.06 17.76 -2.22
C LEU A 9 -13.33 17.12 -2.84
N LEU A 10 -14.27 17.95 -3.33
CA LEU A 10 -15.47 17.47 -4.04
C LEU A 10 -15.15 16.88 -5.43
N PHE A 11 -14.07 17.33 -6.07
CA PHE A 11 -13.64 16.75 -7.35
C PHE A 11 -13.04 15.36 -7.16
N CYS A 12 -12.29 15.13 -6.07
CA CYS A 12 -11.72 13.82 -5.74
C CYS A 12 -12.77 12.74 -5.42
N SER A 13 -13.93 13.09 -4.86
CA SER A 13 -14.96 12.09 -4.51
C SER A 13 -15.64 11.43 -5.71
N ASN A 14 -15.54 12.02 -6.91
CA ASN A 14 -16.20 11.48 -8.11
C ASN A 14 -15.43 10.32 -8.79
N PHE A 15 -14.23 9.96 -8.32
CA PHE A 15 -13.41 8.88 -8.90
C PHE A 15 -13.49 7.54 -8.15
N MET A 16 -14.50 7.32 -7.30
CA MET A 16 -14.72 6.02 -6.66
C MET A 16 -15.43 5.04 -7.59
N ASN A 17 -14.74 4.55 -8.62
CA ASN A 17 -15.19 3.38 -9.37
C ASN A 17 -14.91 2.11 -8.56
N GLY A 18 -15.96 1.40 -8.15
CA GLY A 18 -15.83 0.10 -7.50
C GLY A 18 -15.32 -0.95 -8.50
N GLN A 19 -14.51 -1.91 -8.02
CA GLN A 19 -14.12 -3.05 -8.84
C GLN A 19 -15.35 -3.84 -9.27
N THR A 20 -15.46 -4.15 -10.56
CA THR A 20 -16.49 -5.06 -11.08
C THR A 20 -16.33 -6.43 -10.39
N THR A 21 -17.45 -6.95 -9.88
CA THR A 21 -17.53 -8.23 -9.20
C THR A 21 -17.66 -9.35 -10.23
N PRO A 22 -16.67 -10.24 -10.40
CA PRO A 22 -16.92 -11.53 -11.02
C PRO A 22 -17.76 -12.41 -10.07
N GLU A 23 -18.37 -13.45 -10.62
CA GLU A 23 -19.43 -14.29 -10.04
C GLU A 23 -19.27 -14.65 -8.54
N SER A 24 -20.41 -14.68 -7.84
CA SER A 24 -20.47 -15.16 -6.45
C SER A 24 -20.11 -16.64 -6.41
N PHE A 25 -19.09 -17.00 -5.64
CA PHE A 25 -18.85 -18.39 -5.28
C PHE A 25 -20.03 -18.90 -4.43
N GLY A 26 -20.93 -19.67 -5.04
CA GLY A 26 -22.02 -20.36 -4.32
C GLY A 26 -21.50 -21.36 -3.28
N GLU A 27 -22.32 -21.65 -2.26
CA GLU A 27 -22.17 -22.65 -1.17
C GLU A 27 -20.76 -23.18 -0.82
N GLN A 28 -19.74 -22.32 -0.72
CA GLN A 28 -18.42 -22.74 -0.21
C GLN A 28 -18.37 -22.64 1.32
N THR A 29 -17.66 -23.60 1.94
CA THR A 29 -17.36 -23.51 3.37
C THR A 29 -16.38 -22.36 3.64
N ILE A 30 -16.48 -21.74 4.82
CA ILE A 30 -15.62 -20.61 5.24
C ILE A 30 -14.13 -20.95 5.06
N TRP A 31 -13.74 -22.21 5.29
CA TRP A 31 -12.37 -22.66 5.12
C TRP A 31 -11.93 -22.78 3.66
N GLN A 32 -12.81 -23.23 2.75
CA GLN A 32 -12.52 -23.26 1.32
C GLN A 32 -12.35 -21.85 0.76
N THR A 33 -13.24 -20.93 1.16
CA THR A 33 -13.14 -19.51 0.81
C THR A 33 -11.83 -18.90 1.32
N PHE A 34 -11.49 -19.15 2.59
CA PHE A 34 -10.23 -18.67 3.17
C PHE A 34 -9.01 -19.19 2.41
N LYS A 35 -8.96 -20.49 2.13
CA LYS A 35 -7.85 -21.11 1.40
C LYS A 35 -7.73 -20.55 -0.02
N TYR A 36 -8.86 -20.34 -0.70
CA TYR A 36 -8.90 -19.72 -2.03
C TYR A 36 -8.36 -18.29 -2.00
N ASP A 37 -8.85 -17.48 -1.07
CA ASP A 37 -8.45 -16.08 -0.89
C ASP A 37 -6.96 -15.97 -0.58
N MET A 38 -6.44 -16.75 0.37
CA MET A 38 -5.01 -16.76 0.71
C MET A 38 -4.14 -17.29 -0.43
N GLY A 39 -4.63 -18.25 -1.22
CA GLY A 39 -3.97 -18.69 -2.44
C GLY A 39 -3.87 -17.57 -3.48
N SER A 40 -4.89 -16.73 -3.60
CA SER A 40 -4.87 -15.55 -4.48
C SER A 40 -3.89 -14.48 -3.99
N VAL A 41 -3.80 -14.24 -2.68
CA VAL A 41 -2.81 -13.34 -2.05
C VAL A 41 -1.40 -13.81 -2.38
N GLY A 42 -1.09 -15.08 -2.13
CA GLY A 42 0.23 -15.64 -2.42
C GLY A 42 0.61 -15.55 -3.89
N ARG A 43 -0.34 -15.80 -4.80
CA ARG A 43 -0.12 -15.65 -6.24
C ARG A 43 0.16 -14.19 -6.62
N SER A 44 -0.55 -13.23 -6.05
CA SER A 44 -0.30 -11.79 -6.28
C SER A 44 1.09 -11.38 -5.81
N VAL A 45 1.51 -11.81 -4.62
CA VAL A 45 2.85 -11.54 -4.08
C VAL A 45 3.91 -12.15 -5.00
N GLY A 46 3.80 -13.44 -5.33
CA GLY A 46 4.75 -14.11 -6.23
C GLY A 46 4.79 -13.49 -7.64
N TYR A 47 3.64 -13.05 -8.15
CA TYR A 47 3.58 -12.34 -9.42
C TYR A 47 4.30 -10.99 -9.37
N ALA A 48 4.22 -10.25 -8.26
CA ALA A 48 4.95 -9.00 -8.07
C ALA A 48 6.47 -9.22 -8.06
N PHE A 49 6.96 -10.27 -7.40
CA PHE A 49 8.38 -10.62 -7.36
C PHE A 49 8.94 -11.15 -8.68
N THR A 50 8.11 -11.83 -9.47
CA THR A 50 8.52 -12.37 -10.78
C THR A 50 8.37 -11.39 -11.94
N ARG A 51 7.77 -10.21 -11.71
CA ARG A 51 7.59 -9.19 -12.74
C ARG A 51 8.90 -8.61 -13.32
N PRO A 52 9.93 -8.28 -12.51
CA PRO A 52 11.17 -7.71 -13.03
C PRO A 52 11.88 -8.59 -14.06
N THR A 53 11.79 -9.92 -13.93
CA THR A 53 12.42 -10.85 -14.88
C THR A 53 11.74 -10.89 -16.25
N LYS A 54 10.52 -10.34 -16.36
CA LYS A 54 9.74 -10.26 -17.60
C LYS A 54 9.73 -8.85 -18.20
N TRP A 55 10.52 -7.93 -17.68
CA TRP A 55 10.55 -6.55 -18.16
C TRP A 55 11.13 -6.47 -19.58
N LYS A 56 10.42 -5.74 -20.44
CA LYS A 56 10.87 -5.36 -21.79
C LYS A 56 11.78 -4.14 -21.72
N GLU A 57 12.50 -3.86 -22.80
CA GLU A 57 13.44 -2.73 -22.92
C GLU A 57 12.88 -1.41 -22.40
N LYS A 58 11.66 -1.03 -22.84
CA LYS A 58 11.00 0.19 -22.36
C LYS A 58 10.86 0.24 -20.83
N GLN A 59 10.55 -0.89 -20.18
CA GLN A 59 10.36 -0.94 -18.73
C GLN A 59 11.68 -0.77 -17.97
N TRP A 60 12.78 -1.25 -18.55
CA TRP A 60 14.12 -1.01 -18.03
C TRP A 60 14.53 0.46 -18.16
N ILE A 61 14.17 1.12 -19.27
CA ILE A 61 14.40 2.57 -19.45
C ILE A 61 13.57 3.37 -18.44
N ASP A 62 12.27 3.04 -18.29
CA ASP A 62 11.40 3.70 -17.31
C ASP A 62 11.95 3.52 -15.88
N PHE A 63 12.41 2.30 -15.54
CA PHE A 63 13.04 2.01 -14.25
C PHE A 63 14.33 2.82 -14.04
N ALA A 64 15.22 2.85 -15.04
CA ALA A 64 16.46 3.62 -14.98
C ALA A 64 16.16 5.12 -14.79
N GLY A 65 15.14 5.64 -15.45
CA GLY A 65 14.68 7.02 -15.26
C GLY A 65 14.20 7.30 -13.83
N ILE A 66 13.42 6.39 -13.24
CA ILE A 66 12.97 6.51 -11.84
C ILE A 66 14.16 6.46 -10.88
N VAL A 67 15.09 5.52 -11.08
CA VAL A 67 16.28 5.38 -10.23
C VAL A 67 17.16 6.62 -10.34
N ALA A 68 17.44 7.11 -11.56
CA ALA A 68 18.22 8.31 -11.77
C ALA A 68 17.55 9.55 -11.18
N GLY A 69 16.24 9.72 -11.39
CA GLY A 69 15.46 10.81 -10.80
C GLY A 69 15.49 10.77 -9.27
N THR A 70 15.35 9.59 -8.68
CA THR A 70 15.44 9.41 -7.22
C THR A 70 16.84 9.74 -6.72
N ALA A 71 17.90 9.27 -7.39
CA ALA A 71 19.28 9.57 -7.03
C ALA A 71 19.58 11.08 -7.09
N LEU A 72 19.06 11.78 -8.11
CA LEU A 72 19.17 13.25 -8.16
C LEU A 72 18.44 13.92 -7.01
N LEU A 73 17.25 13.45 -6.64
CA LEU A 73 16.52 13.98 -5.48
C LEU A 73 17.25 13.73 -4.16
N THR A 74 17.93 12.59 -4.01
CA THR A 74 18.72 12.31 -2.79
C THR A 74 19.89 13.29 -2.59
N LEU A 75 20.34 14.02 -3.62
CA LEU A 75 21.35 15.06 -3.45
C LEU A 75 20.83 16.30 -2.72
N ALA A 76 19.51 16.50 -2.72
CA ALA A 76 18.86 17.60 -2.00
C ALA A 76 18.29 17.17 -0.64
N ASP A 77 18.49 15.91 -0.23
CA ASP A 77 17.85 15.32 0.96
C ASP A 77 18.24 16.07 2.24
N ASP A 78 19.54 16.38 2.42
CA ASP A 78 20.07 17.07 3.60
C ASP A 78 19.49 18.48 3.79
N GLU A 79 19.35 19.25 2.70
CA GLU A 79 18.80 20.61 2.73
C GLU A 79 17.29 20.59 3.07
N ILE A 80 16.57 19.62 2.50
CA ILE A 80 15.14 19.45 2.77
C ILE A 80 14.91 19.01 4.22
N ASP A 81 15.73 18.10 4.74
CA ASP A 81 15.65 17.63 6.12
C ASP A 81 15.83 18.79 7.11
N HIS A 82 16.89 19.59 6.91
CA HIS A 82 17.18 20.76 7.74
C HIS A 82 16.05 21.80 7.72
N TRP A 83 15.49 22.09 6.54
CA TRP A 83 14.33 22.96 6.40
C TRP A 83 13.08 22.40 7.12
N SER A 84 12.86 21.08 7.03
CA SER A 84 11.69 20.41 7.62
C SER A 84 11.71 20.37 9.14
N ASP A 85 12.90 20.26 9.75
CA ASP A 85 13.09 20.27 11.20
C ASP A 85 12.61 21.58 11.84
N GLY A 86 12.76 22.70 11.12
CA GLY A 86 12.20 23.99 11.51
C GLY A 86 10.68 23.94 11.73
N PHE A 87 9.93 23.27 10.85
CA PHE A 87 8.48 23.11 10.97
C PHE A 87 8.07 22.05 11.99
N ARG A 88 8.87 20.97 12.11
CA ARG A 88 8.59 19.87 13.04
C ARG A 88 8.56 20.34 14.50
N SER A 89 9.39 21.32 14.85
CA SER A 89 9.41 21.95 16.18
C SER A 89 8.11 22.68 16.55
N ALA A 90 7.33 23.11 15.55
CA ALA A 90 6.07 23.83 15.75
C ALA A 90 4.84 22.91 15.86
N ILE A 91 4.99 21.61 15.60
CA ILE A 91 3.90 20.64 15.67
C ILE A 91 3.85 20.01 17.07
N PRO A 92 2.69 20.00 17.74
CA PRO A 92 2.52 19.32 19.02
C PRO A 92 2.94 17.84 18.99
N ASN A 93 3.78 17.43 19.94
CA ASN A 93 4.32 16.06 20.05
C ASN A 93 3.25 14.96 20.11
N ASN A 94 2.05 15.26 20.62
CA ASN A 94 0.92 14.32 20.67
C ASN A 94 0.39 13.96 19.28
N VAL A 95 0.34 14.91 18.34
CA VAL A 95 -0.09 14.69 16.95
C VAL A 95 0.96 13.87 16.20
N LEU A 96 2.25 14.21 16.38
CA LEU A 96 3.37 13.46 15.81
C LEU A 96 3.39 12.01 16.30
N HIS A 97 3.18 11.79 17.59
CA HIS A 97 3.22 10.46 18.20
C HIS A 97 1.99 9.62 17.82
N PHE A 98 0.81 10.22 17.70
CA PHE A 98 -0.39 9.55 17.19
C PHE A 98 -0.25 9.13 15.72
N GLY A 99 0.26 10.04 14.88
CA GLY A 99 0.56 9.75 13.47
C GLY A 99 1.58 8.63 13.32
N GLY A 100 2.69 8.71 14.06
CA GLY A 100 3.72 7.66 14.06
C GLY A 100 3.20 6.29 14.47
N LYS A 101 2.40 6.21 15.55
CA LYS A 101 1.81 4.93 15.99
C LYS A 101 0.82 4.33 15.00
N THR A 102 0.03 5.17 14.33
CA THR A 102 -1.00 4.71 13.37
C THR A 102 -0.38 4.31 12.04
N ALA A 103 0.69 4.99 11.61
CA ALA A 103 1.40 4.70 10.37
C ALA A 103 2.32 3.47 10.47
N ASN A 104 2.50 2.91 11.67
CA ASN A 104 3.33 1.74 11.86
C ASN A 104 2.80 0.53 11.05
N PRO A 105 3.70 -0.28 10.47
CA PRO A 105 3.31 -1.42 9.63
C PRO A 105 2.33 -2.37 10.34
N GLU A 106 2.54 -2.60 11.64
CA GLU A 106 1.70 -3.45 12.49
C GLU A 106 0.22 -3.01 12.51
N GLY A 107 -0.03 -1.68 12.50
CA GLY A 107 -1.38 -1.12 12.41
C GLY A 107 -2.04 -1.38 11.05
N ASN A 108 -1.27 -1.25 9.97
CA ASN A 108 -1.80 -1.48 8.62
C ASN A 108 -2.08 -2.96 8.32
N TYR A 109 -1.23 -3.88 8.81
CA TYR A 109 -1.46 -5.32 8.67
C TYR A 109 -2.68 -5.78 9.47
N SER A 110 -2.80 -5.31 10.71
CA SER A 110 -3.92 -5.65 11.58
C SER A 110 -5.24 -5.10 11.05
N LEU A 111 -5.27 -3.86 10.54
CA LEU A 111 -6.46 -3.28 9.91
C LEU A 111 -6.89 -4.05 8.66
N SER A 112 -5.95 -4.36 7.76
CA SER A 112 -6.23 -5.12 6.53
C SER A 112 -6.77 -6.52 6.84
N GLY A 113 -6.20 -7.16 7.86
CA GLY A 113 -6.68 -8.44 8.38
C GLY A 113 -8.07 -8.33 9.00
N ALA A 114 -8.32 -7.30 9.81
CA ALA A 114 -9.61 -7.09 10.45
C ALA A 114 -10.73 -6.85 9.44
N VAL A 115 -10.48 -6.04 8.39
CA VAL A 115 -11.44 -5.82 7.29
C VAL A 115 -11.75 -7.14 6.58
N TYR A 116 -10.73 -7.95 6.30
CA TYR A 116 -10.90 -9.27 5.69
C TYR A 116 -11.72 -10.22 6.57
N PHE A 117 -11.33 -10.40 7.83
CA PHE A 117 -12.03 -11.29 8.76
C PHE A 117 -13.48 -10.84 8.99
N THR A 118 -13.71 -9.54 9.12
CA THR A 118 -15.06 -8.98 9.23
C THR A 118 -15.89 -9.28 7.98
N GLY A 119 -15.31 -9.13 6.78
CA GLY A 119 -15.95 -9.52 5.52
C GLY A 119 -16.23 -11.02 5.42
N LEU A 120 -15.34 -11.86 5.96
CA LEU A 120 -15.49 -13.31 6.00
C LEU A 120 -16.62 -13.75 6.96
N PHE A 121 -16.69 -13.15 8.16
CA PHE A 121 -17.72 -13.45 9.15
C PHE A 121 -19.10 -12.93 8.76
N ILE A 122 -19.19 -11.72 8.20
CA ILE A 122 -20.44 -11.11 7.74
C ILE A 122 -20.86 -11.69 6.37
N LYS A 123 -20.03 -12.55 5.76
CA LYS A 123 -20.24 -13.12 4.41
C LYS A 123 -20.48 -12.04 3.35
N ASN A 124 -19.83 -10.89 3.50
CA ASN A 124 -19.94 -9.78 2.55
C ASN A 124 -18.79 -9.85 1.54
N GLU A 125 -19.12 -10.21 0.30
CA GLU A 125 -18.15 -10.39 -0.79
C GLU A 125 -17.31 -9.15 -1.07
N LYS A 126 -17.95 -7.96 -1.07
CA LYS A 126 -17.26 -6.70 -1.35
C LYS A 126 -16.25 -6.39 -0.25
N LEU A 127 -16.65 -6.55 1.01
CA LEU A 127 -15.78 -6.29 2.14
C LEU A 127 -14.64 -7.31 2.22
N ARG A 128 -14.93 -8.59 1.97
CA ARG A 128 -13.93 -9.66 1.93
C ARG A 128 -12.89 -9.42 0.85
N ARG A 129 -13.30 -9.14 -0.40
CA ARG A 129 -12.38 -8.91 -1.51
C ARG A 129 -11.51 -7.67 -1.31
N THR A 130 -12.09 -6.59 -0.78
CA THR A 130 -11.31 -5.42 -0.37
C THR A 130 -10.26 -5.81 0.67
N GLY A 131 -10.64 -6.57 1.69
CA GLY A 131 -9.69 -7.10 2.68
C GLY A 131 -8.58 -7.96 2.07
N VAL A 132 -8.91 -8.86 1.13
CA VAL A 132 -7.92 -9.69 0.40
C VAL A 132 -6.93 -8.83 -0.37
N LEU A 133 -7.40 -7.82 -1.09
CA LEU A 133 -6.55 -6.93 -1.88
C LEU A 133 -5.68 -6.04 -1.00
N MET A 134 -6.24 -5.54 0.11
CA MET A 134 -5.48 -4.78 1.11
C MET A 134 -4.37 -5.65 1.71
N LEU A 135 -4.69 -6.87 2.15
CA LEU A 135 -3.71 -7.82 2.66
C LEU A 135 -2.62 -8.13 1.64
N ALA A 136 -3.00 -8.45 0.39
CA ALA A 136 -2.04 -8.72 -0.68
C ALA A 136 -1.11 -7.54 -0.95
N SER A 137 -1.66 -6.32 -0.98
CA SER A 137 -0.89 -5.09 -1.17
C SER A 137 0.08 -4.85 -0.01
N SER A 138 -0.40 -4.90 1.24
CA SER A 138 0.42 -4.68 2.43
C SER A 138 1.54 -5.71 2.56
N ILE A 139 1.27 -7.00 2.30
CA ILE A 139 2.27 -8.07 2.35
C ILE A 139 3.31 -7.87 1.25
N THR A 140 2.86 -7.59 0.02
CA THR A 140 3.76 -7.33 -1.11
C THR A 140 4.67 -6.14 -0.83
N GLY A 141 4.10 -5.00 -0.40
CA GLY A 141 4.83 -3.79 -0.07
C GLY A 141 5.84 -4.01 1.06
N GLY A 142 5.42 -4.64 2.15
CA GLY A 142 6.32 -4.96 3.27
C GLY A 142 7.47 -5.86 2.86
N SER A 143 7.20 -6.84 2.01
CA SER A 143 8.24 -7.75 1.49
C SER A 143 9.27 -7.00 0.64
N PHE A 144 8.82 -6.06 -0.21
CA PHE A 144 9.73 -5.18 -0.97
C PHE A 144 10.56 -4.27 -0.06
N THR A 145 9.93 -3.61 0.92
CA THR A 145 10.64 -2.74 1.87
C THR A 145 11.68 -3.52 2.68
N ALA A 146 11.34 -4.72 3.15
CA ALA A 146 12.27 -5.59 3.87
C ALA A 146 13.45 -6.02 3.00
N SER A 147 13.19 -6.42 1.75
CA SER A 147 14.22 -6.77 0.76
C SER A 147 15.17 -5.60 0.49
N ASN A 148 14.62 -4.40 0.27
CA ASN A 148 15.42 -3.20 0.05
C ASN A 148 16.30 -2.89 1.26
N ARG A 149 15.74 -2.90 2.48
CA ARG A 149 16.50 -2.66 3.71
C ARG A 149 17.63 -3.69 3.88
N ALA A 150 17.40 -4.96 3.54
CA ALA A 150 18.43 -6.00 3.63
C ALA A 150 19.57 -5.80 2.62
N CYS A 151 19.27 -5.27 1.43
CA CYS A 151 20.25 -5.00 0.39
C CYS A 151 21.13 -3.78 0.73
N PHE A 152 20.50 -2.65 1.09
CA PHE A 152 21.22 -1.41 1.38
C PHE A 152 21.95 -1.43 2.73
N ARG A 153 21.54 -2.26 3.69
CA ARG A 153 22.27 -2.40 4.97
C ARG A 153 23.59 -3.18 4.84
N LYS A 154 23.84 -3.82 3.70
CA LYS A 154 25.07 -4.57 3.42
C LYS A 154 26.12 -3.78 2.62
N ILE A 155 25.76 -2.59 2.13
CA ILE A 155 26.63 -1.66 1.42
C ILE A 155 27.03 -0.58 2.43
#